data_AF-A0A3C1FB33-F1
#
_entry.id   AF-A0A3C1FB33-F1
#
_cell.length_a   1.000
_cell.length_b   1.000
_cell.length_c   1.000
_cell.angle_alpha   90.00
_cell.angle_beta   90.00
_cell.angle_gamma   90.00
#
_symmetry.space_group_name_H-M   'P 1'
#
loop_
_entity.id
_entity.type
_entity.pdbx_description
1 polymer ?
#
loop_
_entity_poly.entity_id
_entity_poly.type
_entity_poly.pdbx_seq_one_letter_code
_entity_poly.pdbx_strand_id
1 'polypeptide(L)'
;MYRPAGTTLDAAGSTRSMKPVNRQQRSAETKPAMASGELGSAAITQGYSVLLGETRTLTFTNTVPNALVAGAAPALPAQPATPTSAGDGSFHYRLYVMRQADLEDNPISVTVTAPAGWKITSTAAWERYSSTVVETATDGTTATLSTPLAADLIMDVTLVKG
;
A
#
# COMPACT_ATOMS: atom_id res chain seq x y z
N MET A 1 15.87 5.22 3.74
CA MET A 1 14.44 5.57 3.79
C MET A 1 14.22 6.36 5.07
N TYR A 2 13.76 7.63 4.99
CA TYR A 2 13.58 8.49 6.16
C TYR A 2 12.32 8.10 6.95
N ARG A 3 12.39 8.10 8.29
CA ARG A 3 11.28 7.78 9.21
C ARG A 3 10.82 9.04 9.95
N PRO A 4 9.57 9.48 9.80
CA PRO A 4 8.99 10.43 10.73
C PRO A 4 8.82 9.81 12.13
N ALA A 5 9.27 10.53 13.16
CA ALA A 5 9.10 10.10 14.55
C ALA A 5 7.62 9.89 14.89
N GLY A 6 7.28 8.76 15.54
CA GLY A 6 5.91 8.43 15.96
C GLY A 6 5.11 7.52 15.00
N THR A 7 5.74 6.93 13.98
CA THR A 7 5.09 5.92 13.13
C THR A 7 4.72 4.67 13.94
N THR A 8 3.47 4.21 13.87
CA THR A 8 2.91 3.03 14.58
C THR A 8 2.25 2.02 13.64
N LEU A 9 2.33 0.74 14.00
CA LEU A 9 1.53 -0.35 13.43
C LEU A 9 0.35 -0.60 14.38
N ASP A 10 -0.82 -0.15 13.97
CA ASP A 10 -2.00 -0.12 14.83
C ASP A 10 -2.72 -1.47 14.84
N ALA A 11 -2.69 -2.18 13.71
CA ALA A 11 -3.22 -3.54 13.59
C ALA A 11 -2.49 -4.36 12.52
N ALA A 12 -2.35 -5.66 12.77
CA ALA A 12 -1.90 -6.64 11.79
C ALA A 12 -2.76 -7.90 11.87
N GLY A 13 -3.14 -8.43 10.70
CA GLY A 13 -3.91 -9.65 10.56
C GLY A 13 -3.31 -10.56 9.50
N SER A 14 -3.44 -11.87 9.70
CA SER A 14 -3.11 -12.86 8.68
C SER A 14 -4.17 -13.94 8.65
N THR A 15 -4.63 -14.25 7.44
CA THR A 15 -5.50 -15.40 7.18
C THR A 15 -4.77 -16.33 6.21
N ARG A 16 -4.83 -17.62 6.48
CA ARG A 16 -4.23 -18.67 5.64
C ARG A 16 -5.34 -19.60 5.18
N SER A 17 -5.38 -19.91 3.90
CA SER A 17 -6.20 -20.96 3.35
C SER A 17 -5.32 -21.89 2.52
N MET A 18 -5.65 -23.17 2.49
CA MET A 18 -4.91 -24.17 1.73
C MET A 18 -5.90 -24.91 0.85
N LYS A 19 -5.64 -24.96 -0.45
CA LYS A 19 -6.43 -25.80 -1.34
C LYS A 19 -5.99 -27.26 -1.11
N PRO A 20 -6.86 -28.15 -0.62
CA PRO A 20 -6.47 -29.54 -0.36
C PRO A 20 -6.01 -30.19 -1.66
N VAL A 21 -4.75 -30.63 -1.72
CA VAL A 21 -4.23 -31.37 -2.88
C VAL A 21 -4.51 -32.87 -2.78
N ASN A 22 -5.03 -33.33 -1.64
CA ASN A 22 -5.39 -34.72 -1.36
C ASN A 22 -6.47 -34.83 -0.26
N ARG A 23 -7.29 -35.90 -0.31
CA ARG A 23 -8.51 -36.13 0.52
C ARG A 23 -8.31 -36.10 2.05
N GLN A 24 -7.08 -36.04 2.54
CA GLN A 24 -6.78 -36.01 3.97
C GLN A 24 -6.42 -34.62 4.53
N GLN A 25 -6.25 -33.60 3.68
CA GLN A 25 -6.01 -32.23 4.15
C GLN A 25 -7.34 -31.53 4.49
N ARG A 26 -7.51 -31.12 5.76
CA ARG A 26 -8.61 -30.26 6.20
C ARG A 26 -8.16 -28.80 6.10
N SER A 27 -9.06 -27.90 5.68
CA SER A 27 -8.85 -26.46 5.76
C SER A 27 -8.54 -26.08 7.21
N ALA A 28 -7.42 -25.44 7.47
CA ALA A 28 -7.00 -25.02 8.80
C ALA A 28 -6.78 -23.50 8.80
N GLU A 29 -7.75 -22.78 9.36
CA GLU A 29 -7.59 -21.36 9.65
C GLU A 29 -6.67 -21.23 10.87
N THR A 30 -5.41 -20.86 10.63
CA THR A 30 -4.43 -20.66 11.71
C THR A 30 -4.41 -19.19 12.08
N LYS A 31 -4.77 -18.85 13.32
CA LYS A 31 -4.71 -17.47 13.82
C LYS A 31 -3.26 -16.94 13.81
N PRO A 32 -3.04 -15.65 13.53
CA PRO A 32 -1.71 -15.06 13.46
C PRO A 32 -0.96 -15.22 14.78
N ALA A 33 0.29 -15.67 14.69
CA ALA A 33 1.19 -15.83 15.82
C ALA A 33 2.25 -14.74 15.82
N MET A 34 1.88 -13.46 15.89
CA MET A 34 2.82 -12.40 16.31
C MET A 34 2.09 -11.29 17.05
N ALA A 35 2.61 -10.95 18.24
CA ALA A 35 2.17 -9.82 19.02
C ALA A 35 2.62 -8.51 18.35
N SER A 36 1.73 -7.50 18.37
CA SER A 36 2.10 -6.12 18.07
C SER A 36 3.10 -5.66 19.12
N GLY A 37 4.36 -5.50 18.70
CA GLY A 37 5.45 -5.08 19.56
C GLY A 37 6.58 -4.60 18.67
N GLU A 38 6.58 -3.29 18.41
CA GLU A 38 7.66 -2.54 17.76
C GLU A 38 8.35 -3.24 16.59
N LEU A 39 7.63 -3.41 15.48
CA LEU A 39 8.30 -3.49 14.18
C LEU A 39 8.89 -2.11 13.89
N GLY A 40 10.13 -1.90 14.35
CA GLY A 40 10.92 -0.68 14.21
C GLY A 40 11.38 -0.41 12.78
N SER A 41 10.52 -0.61 11.77
CA SER A 41 10.86 -0.46 10.37
C SER A 41 9.93 0.53 9.67
N ALA A 42 10.53 1.49 8.94
CA ALA A 42 9.84 2.40 8.00
C ALA A 42 9.23 1.68 6.78
N ALA A 43 9.31 0.35 6.76
CA ALA A 43 8.78 -0.57 5.77
C ALA A 43 8.19 -1.74 6.55
N ILE A 44 6.99 -2.23 6.20
CA ILE A 44 6.49 -3.49 6.77
C ILE A 44 7.34 -4.62 6.17
N THR A 45 8.39 -5.02 6.87
CA THR A 45 9.18 -6.19 6.48
C THR A 45 8.60 -7.38 7.22
N GLN A 46 7.57 -7.96 6.65
CA GLN A 46 6.95 -9.17 7.17
C GLN A 46 7.41 -10.33 6.28
N GLY A 47 8.40 -11.07 6.76
CA GLY A 47 8.79 -12.33 6.16
C GLY A 47 7.76 -13.39 6.50
N TYR A 48 7.16 -14.01 5.50
CA TYR A 48 6.25 -15.13 5.67
C TYR A 48 6.61 -16.23 4.68
N SER A 49 6.51 -17.49 5.14
CA SER A 49 6.57 -18.64 4.24
C SER A 49 5.16 -18.99 3.77
N VAL A 50 5.06 -19.37 2.50
CA VAL A 50 3.83 -19.90 1.87
C VAL A 50 4.16 -21.32 1.41
N LEU A 51 3.34 -22.30 1.78
CA LEU A 51 3.47 -23.67 1.27
C LEU A 51 2.88 -23.78 -0.14
N LEU A 52 3.26 -24.83 -0.87
CA LEU A 52 2.65 -25.10 -2.18
C LEU A 52 1.13 -25.28 -2.04
N GLY A 53 0.35 -24.52 -2.83
CA GLY A 53 -1.12 -24.54 -2.79
C GLY A 53 -1.74 -23.78 -1.61
N GLU A 54 -0.93 -23.03 -0.85
CA GLU A 54 -1.40 -22.13 0.21
C GLU A 54 -1.66 -20.73 -0.36
N THR A 55 -2.80 -20.15 0.01
CA THR A 55 -3.09 -18.73 -0.16
C THR A 55 -2.99 -18.05 1.20
N ARG A 56 -2.28 -16.93 1.25
CA ARG A 56 -2.13 -16.14 2.47
C ARG A 56 -2.53 -14.70 2.22
N THR A 57 -3.46 -14.21 3.04
CA THR A 57 -3.86 -12.80 3.05
C THR A 57 -3.23 -12.13 4.28
N LEU A 58 -2.62 -10.97 4.05
CA LEU A 58 -2.04 -10.13 5.09
C LEU A 58 -2.74 -8.78 5.07
N THR A 59 -3.11 -8.30 6.25
CA THR A 59 -3.72 -6.98 6.44
C THR A 59 -2.88 -6.19 7.43
N PHE A 60 -2.54 -4.97 7.05
CA PHE A 60 -1.77 -4.06 7.90
C PHE A 60 -2.48 -2.71 7.98
N THR A 61 -2.54 -2.15 9.18
CA THR A 61 -3.03 -0.80 9.44
C THR A 61 -1.93 -0.02 10.15
N ASN A 62 -1.48 1.07 9.55
CA ASN A 62 -0.39 1.90 10.08
C ASN A 62 -0.81 3.37 10.16
N THR A 63 -0.25 4.06 11.15
CA THR A 63 -0.27 5.52 11.24
C THR A 63 1.14 6.05 11.04
N VAL A 64 1.33 6.91 10.05
CA VAL A 64 2.61 7.57 9.76
C VAL A 64 2.44 9.07 10.01
N PRO A 65 2.93 9.62 11.14
CA PRO A 65 2.85 11.05 11.40
C PRO A 65 3.73 11.81 10.41
N ASN A 66 3.34 13.04 10.06
CA ASN A 66 4.09 13.90 9.14
C ASN A 66 4.44 13.24 7.80
N ALA A 67 3.61 12.29 7.34
CA ALA A 67 3.78 11.63 6.05
C ALA A 67 3.52 12.57 4.85
N LEU A 68 2.86 13.69 5.12
CA LEU A 68 2.51 14.70 4.13
C LEU A 68 3.69 15.61 3.84
N VAL A 69 4.05 15.71 2.57
CA VAL A 69 5.04 16.65 2.05
C VAL A 69 4.29 17.82 1.42
N ALA A 70 4.67 19.04 1.75
CA ALA A 70 4.05 20.23 1.16
C ALA A 70 4.28 20.29 -0.36
N GLY A 71 3.27 20.76 -1.09
CA GLY A 71 3.25 20.81 -2.55
C GLY A 71 2.57 19.60 -3.19
N ALA A 72 2.41 19.66 -4.50
CA ALA A 72 1.85 18.58 -5.29
C ALA A 72 2.83 17.43 -5.49
N ALA A 73 2.30 16.23 -5.75
CA ALA A 73 3.12 15.09 -6.15
C ALA A 73 3.91 15.41 -7.44
N PRO A 74 5.15 14.90 -7.60
CA PRO A 74 5.93 15.06 -8.82
C PRO A 74 5.17 14.54 -10.05
N ALA A 75 5.40 15.15 -11.21
CA ALA A 75 4.84 14.66 -12.47
C ALA A 75 5.28 13.21 -12.74
N LEU A 76 4.34 12.41 -13.22
CA LEU A 76 4.58 11.02 -13.59
C LEU A 76 5.44 10.94 -14.85
N PRO A 77 6.27 9.89 -15.00
CA PRO A 77 6.87 9.57 -16.28
C PRO A 77 5.76 9.31 -17.33
N ALA A 78 5.86 9.96 -18.49
CA ALA A 78 4.95 9.82 -19.64
C ALA A 78 3.48 10.27 -19.47
N GLN A 79 3.07 10.82 -18.33
CA GLN A 79 1.75 11.46 -18.20
C GLN A 79 1.88 12.99 -18.26
N PRO A 80 0.97 13.72 -18.94
CA PRO A 80 0.91 15.16 -18.81
C PRO A 80 0.79 15.52 -17.34
N ALA A 81 1.62 16.46 -16.87
CA ALA A 81 1.48 17.00 -15.53
C ALA A 81 0.03 17.47 -15.37
N THR A 82 -0.75 16.75 -14.56
CA THR A 82 -2.08 17.23 -14.22
C THR A 82 -1.84 18.53 -13.47
N PRO A 83 -2.43 19.67 -13.88
CA PRO A 83 -2.23 20.93 -13.18
C PRO A 83 -2.86 20.83 -11.81
N THR A 84 -2.13 20.23 -10.87
CA THR A 84 -2.36 20.40 -9.46
C THR A 84 -2.06 21.85 -9.20
N SER A 85 -3.06 22.63 -8.81
CA SER A 85 -2.82 23.95 -8.23
C SER A 85 -1.86 23.75 -7.06
N ALA A 86 -0.57 24.01 -7.30
CA ALA A 86 0.47 24.11 -6.30
C ALA A 86 0.28 25.44 -5.54
N GLY A 87 -0.95 25.71 -5.11
CA GLY A 87 -1.25 26.80 -4.20
C GLY A 87 -0.84 26.43 -2.79
N ASP A 88 -0.62 27.45 -1.97
CA ASP A 88 -0.47 27.30 -0.52
C ASP A 88 -1.61 26.44 0.03
N GLY A 89 -1.30 25.22 0.49
CA GLY A 89 -2.28 24.29 1.07
C GLY A 89 -2.41 22.92 0.41
N SER A 90 -1.69 22.65 -0.70
CA SER A 90 -1.57 21.29 -1.26
C SER A 90 -0.47 20.50 -0.57
N PHE A 91 -0.72 19.21 -0.33
CA PHE A 91 0.24 18.26 0.23
C PHE A 91 0.18 16.95 -0.54
N HIS A 92 1.25 16.16 -0.53
CA HIS A 92 1.25 14.84 -1.12
C HIS A 92 1.83 13.77 -0.19
N TYR A 93 1.43 12.54 -0.46
CA TYR A 93 1.92 11.33 0.18
C TYR A 93 2.35 10.33 -0.89
N ARG A 94 3.53 9.72 -0.71
CA ARG A 94 4.07 8.68 -1.60
C ARG A 94 4.19 7.36 -0.88
N LEU A 95 3.56 6.33 -1.45
CA LEU A 95 3.67 4.95 -1.03
C LEU A 95 4.55 4.16 -2.00
N TYR A 96 5.42 3.32 -1.45
CA TYR A 96 6.22 2.36 -2.20
C TYR A 96 5.75 0.95 -1.85
N VAL A 97 5.26 0.21 -2.84
CA VAL A 97 4.82 -1.19 -2.69
C VAL A 97 5.83 -2.07 -3.42
N MET A 98 6.58 -2.87 -2.65
CA MET A 98 7.63 -3.73 -3.22
C MET A 98 7.11 -5.14 -3.45
N ARG A 99 7.46 -5.71 -4.61
CA ARG A 99 7.12 -7.09 -4.96
C ARG A 99 8.07 -8.06 -4.25
N GLN A 100 7.54 -9.16 -3.74
CA GLN A 100 8.36 -10.31 -3.36
C GLN A 100 8.66 -11.17 -4.60
N ALA A 101 9.94 -11.37 -4.92
CA ALA A 101 10.37 -11.94 -6.20
C ALA A 101 10.03 -13.43 -6.39
N ASP A 102 9.72 -14.15 -5.31
CA ASP A 102 9.51 -15.60 -5.26
C ASP A 102 8.03 -16.03 -5.31
N LEU A 103 7.10 -15.07 -5.43
CA LEU A 103 5.67 -15.35 -5.54
C LEU A 103 5.21 -15.27 -7.01
N GLU A 104 4.49 -16.32 -7.44
CA GLU A 104 3.90 -16.48 -8.78
C GLU A 104 2.74 -15.51 -8.99
N ASP A 105 1.81 -15.45 -8.02
CA ASP A 105 0.66 -14.54 -8.00
C ASP A 105 0.72 -13.59 -6.81
N ASN A 106 0.68 -12.28 -7.08
CA ASN A 106 0.71 -11.22 -6.05
C ASN A 106 -0.43 -10.21 -6.25
N PRO A 107 -1.71 -10.58 -6.08
CA PRO A 107 -2.77 -9.57 -6.11
C PRO A 107 -2.60 -8.62 -4.92
N ILE A 108 -2.57 -7.32 -5.21
CA ILE A 108 -2.56 -6.29 -4.17
C ILE A 108 -3.82 -5.44 -4.24
N SER A 109 -4.26 -5.02 -3.07
CA SER A 109 -5.24 -3.95 -2.92
C SER A 109 -4.68 -2.93 -1.93
N VAL A 110 -4.59 -1.68 -2.36
CA VAL A 110 -4.15 -0.54 -1.55
C VAL A 110 -5.32 0.40 -1.41
N THR A 111 -5.58 0.83 -0.17
CA THR A 111 -6.54 1.90 0.13
C THR A 111 -5.83 2.95 0.99
N VAL A 112 -5.84 4.19 0.53
CA VAL A 112 -5.35 5.37 1.27
C VAL A 112 -6.56 6.21 1.65
N THR A 113 -6.71 6.50 2.93
CA THR A 113 -7.82 7.32 3.44
C THR A 113 -7.32 8.68 3.89
N ALA A 114 -7.96 9.74 3.41
CA ALA A 114 -7.71 11.09 3.86
C ALA A 114 -8.12 11.26 5.33
N PRO A 115 -7.32 11.95 6.15
CA PRO A 115 -7.75 12.32 7.49
C PRO A 115 -8.96 13.26 7.45
N ALA A 116 -9.71 13.31 8.55
CA ALA A 116 -10.86 14.20 8.65
C ALA A 116 -10.48 15.67 8.38
N GLY A 117 -11.29 16.37 7.58
CA GLY A 117 -11.01 17.74 7.14
C GLY A 117 -10.01 17.85 5.99
N TRP A 118 -9.64 16.73 5.35
CA TRP A 118 -8.82 16.71 4.14
C TRP A 118 -9.57 16.05 2.99
N LYS A 119 -9.18 16.41 1.77
CA LYS A 119 -9.71 15.87 0.53
C LYS A 119 -8.58 15.43 -0.39
N ILE A 120 -8.68 14.24 -0.96
CA ILE A 120 -7.81 13.77 -2.03
C ILE A 120 -8.24 14.45 -3.34
N THR A 121 -7.30 15.09 -4.02
CA THR A 121 -7.55 15.82 -5.27
C THR A 121 -7.01 15.08 -6.48
N SER A 122 -5.96 14.27 -6.30
CA SER A 122 -5.41 13.44 -7.35
C SER A 122 -4.75 12.19 -6.78
N THR A 123 -4.72 11.14 -7.59
CA THR A 123 -4.03 9.88 -7.31
C THR A 123 -3.35 9.40 -8.58
N ALA A 124 -2.19 8.78 -8.44
CA ALA A 124 -1.48 8.16 -9.54
C ALA A 124 -0.64 6.99 -9.06
N ALA A 125 -0.53 5.95 -9.89
CA ALA A 125 0.35 4.83 -9.61
C ALA A 125 1.09 4.36 -10.85
N TRP A 126 2.31 3.86 -10.67
CA TRP A 126 3.13 3.33 -11.75
C TRP A 126 4.14 2.31 -11.26
N GLU A 127 4.55 1.43 -12.15
CA GLU A 127 5.65 0.50 -11.93
C GLU A 127 6.98 1.28 -11.89
N ARG A 128 7.75 1.08 -10.83
CA ARG A 128 8.95 1.86 -10.49
C ARG A 128 10.01 1.90 -11.59
N TYR A 129 10.19 0.78 -12.32
CA TYR A 129 11.30 0.61 -13.25
C TYR A 129 10.88 0.75 -14.72
N SER A 130 9.70 0.27 -15.09
CA SER A 130 9.14 0.36 -16.45
C SER A 130 8.38 1.66 -16.68
N SER A 131 7.99 2.38 -15.62
CA SER A 131 7.10 3.54 -15.69
C SER A 131 5.71 3.22 -16.25
N THR A 132 5.32 1.94 -16.30
CA THR A 132 3.97 1.53 -16.71
C THR A 132 2.96 2.11 -15.74
N VAL A 133 1.99 2.88 -16.24
CA VAL A 133 0.92 3.44 -15.42
C VAL A 133 -0.01 2.32 -14.94
N VAL A 134 -0.38 2.40 -13.68
CA VAL A 134 -1.37 1.52 -13.04
C VAL A 134 -2.57 2.36 -12.64
N GLU A 135 -3.77 1.86 -12.96
CA GLU A 135 -5.01 2.57 -12.70
C GLU A 135 -5.24 2.74 -11.19
N THR A 136 -5.71 3.93 -10.81
CA THR A 136 -6.14 4.24 -9.45
C THR A 136 -7.49 4.93 -9.49
N ALA A 137 -8.30 4.75 -8.46
CA ALA A 137 -9.58 5.43 -8.31
C ALA A 137 -9.57 6.29 -7.06
N THR A 138 -10.30 7.41 -7.07
CA THR A 138 -10.54 8.23 -5.88
C THR A 138 -11.96 8.74 -5.82
N ASP A 139 -12.54 8.79 -4.62
CA ASP A 139 -13.84 9.41 -4.35
C ASP A 139 -13.71 10.80 -3.67
N GLY A 140 -12.48 11.29 -3.53
CA GLY A 140 -12.16 12.53 -2.81
C GLY A 140 -11.83 12.34 -1.32
N THR A 141 -12.14 11.20 -0.73
CA THR A 141 -11.76 10.85 0.66
C THR A 141 -10.90 9.59 0.73
N THR A 142 -11.05 8.71 -0.25
CA THR A 142 -10.24 7.51 -0.41
C THR A 142 -9.56 7.50 -1.78
N ALA A 143 -8.38 6.92 -1.84
CA ALA A 143 -7.71 6.51 -3.07
C ALA A 143 -7.49 5.01 -3.02
N THR A 144 -7.80 4.31 -4.10
CA THR A 144 -7.73 2.86 -4.19
C THR A 144 -6.94 2.42 -5.41
N LEU A 145 -6.24 1.31 -5.26
CA LEU A 145 -5.50 0.62 -6.31
C LEU A 145 -5.69 -0.88 -6.12
N SER A 146 -6.03 -1.59 -7.19
CA SER A 146 -6.16 -3.04 -7.17
C SER A 146 -5.54 -3.60 -8.45
N THR A 147 -4.43 -4.33 -8.32
CA THR A 147 -3.68 -4.86 -9.47
C THR A 147 -2.89 -6.10 -9.07
N PRO A 148 -2.62 -7.03 -9.99
CA PRO A 148 -1.49 -7.94 -9.85
C PRO A 148 -0.19 -7.14 -9.75
N LEU A 149 0.62 -7.41 -8.72
CA LEU A 149 1.92 -6.78 -8.52
C LEU A 149 3.01 -7.53 -9.30
N ALA A 150 3.14 -7.20 -10.59
CA ALA A 150 4.15 -7.78 -11.48
C ALA A 150 5.57 -7.19 -11.24
N ALA A 151 5.63 -5.93 -10.78
CA ALA A 151 6.86 -5.21 -10.44
C ALA A 151 6.64 -4.30 -9.21
N ASP A 152 7.70 -3.73 -8.66
CA ASP A 152 7.60 -2.70 -7.63
C ASP A 152 6.75 -1.52 -8.12
N LEU A 153 5.90 -0.99 -7.24
CA LEU A 153 4.94 0.05 -7.56
C LEU A 153 5.15 1.29 -6.67
N ILE A 154 4.96 2.45 -7.27
CA ILE A 154 4.86 3.73 -6.57
C ILE A 154 3.42 4.21 -6.70
N MET A 155 2.83 4.68 -5.60
CA MET A 155 1.53 5.35 -5.60
C MET A 155 1.67 6.72 -4.93
N ASP A 156 1.27 7.76 -5.64
CA ASP A 156 1.20 9.12 -5.15
C ASP A 156 -0.25 9.56 -4.93
N VAL A 157 -0.47 10.25 -3.83
CA VAL A 157 -1.76 10.84 -3.48
C VAL A 157 -1.55 12.31 -3.16
N THR A 158 -2.28 13.20 -3.82
CA THR A 158 -2.31 14.64 -3.50
C THR A 158 -3.56 14.94 -2.70
N LEU A 159 -3.41 15.74 -1.64
CA LEU A 159 -4.44 16.12 -0.70
C LEU A 159 -4.43 17.63 -0.49
N VAL A 160 -5.61 18.18 -0.22
CA VAL A 160 -5.79 19.56 0.24
C VAL A 160 -6.61 19.55 1.52
N LYS A 161 -6.41 20.55 2.37
CA LYS A 161 -7.26 20.75 3.54
C LYS A 161 -8.61 21.33 3.07
N GLY A 162 -9.70 20.72 3.49
CA GLY A 162 -11.08 21.13 3.18
C GLY A 162 -11.62 22.19 4.12
#